data_AF-A0A7W1KL87-F1
#
_entry.id   AF-A0A7W1KL87-F1
#
_cell.length_a   1.000
_cell.length_b   1.000
_cell.length_c   1.000
_cell.angle_alpha   90.00
_cell.angle_beta   90.00
_cell.angle_gamma   90.00
#
_symmetry.space_group_name_H-M   'P 1'
#
loop_
_entity.id
_entity.type
_entity.pdbx_description
1 polymer ?
#
loop_
_entity_poly.entity_id
_entity_poly.type
_entity_poly.pdbx_seq_one_letter_code
_entity_poly.pdbx_strand_id
1 'polypeptide(L)'
;GYLASGTFPLTGRVMWRDRRVGSVRAAFLGTVNAETGATRVFLQPGADALAETWAGLSHGVVEPGSTIPEVVLRAAPYPAELFRIQAQELEHTPWNAGSLGGGTGQSNAEPPRPQVGWAADTSGPQLVSTFESPGERRLSAVLIGSRDEGRTHLQLVRLDSTTTLPIRGVLANRWANFPSYDALNDSIGEDGGKLEPGPVRVDIGPGGPVAYQGYYAARPPGGMVLVWVSIAARDRLGAGRTLQEAWSNLLGTTVPAPPGTAQSGRLEEAKRWLEIADSALRIGDWSEFGRAWSTLRSVLGLPLDSVRF
;
A
#
# COMPACT_ATOMS: atom_id res chain seq x y z
N GLY A 1 14.92 13.57 -11.95
CA GLY A 1 15.27 14.99 -12.02
C GLY A 1 14.13 15.77 -12.64
N TYR A 2 13.96 17.03 -12.23
CA TYR A 2 12.86 17.88 -12.66
C TYR A 2 13.37 19.19 -13.25
N LEU A 3 12.67 19.68 -14.27
CA LEU A 3 12.83 21.04 -14.79
C LEU A 3 11.61 21.85 -14.36
N ALA A 4 11.83 23.09 -13.97
CA ALA A 4 10.75 23.99 -13.56
C ALA A 4 10.97 25.39 -14.10
N SER A 5 9.87 26.08 -14.39
CA SER A 5 9.88 27.49 -14.79
C SER A 5 8.84 28.27 -14.00
N GLY A 6 9.24 29.44 -13.51
CA GLY A 6 8.34 30.42 -12.87
C GLY A 6 7.60 31.32 -13.86
N THR A 7 8.05 31.36 -15.12
CA THR A 7 7.62 32.34 -16.12
C THR A 7 6.74 31.76 -17.20
N PHE A 8 6.38 30.48 -17.14
CA PHE A 8 5.52 29.87 -18.15
C PHE A 8 4.17 30.63 -18.22
N PRO A 9 3.79 31.16 -19.39
CA PRO A 9 2.61 32.02 -19.50
C PRO A 9 1.31 31.23 -19.31
N LEU A 10 0.23 31.93 -18.94
CA LEU A 10 -1.14 31.39 -18.90
C LEU A 10 -1.33 30.10 -18.06
N THR A 11 -0.59 29.97 -16.97
CA THR A 11 -0.64 28.82 -16.07
C THR A 11 -0.92 29.24 -14.63
N GLY A 12 -1.56 28.34 -13.86
CA GLY A 12 -1.63 28.46 -12.41
C GLY A 12 -0.24 28.54 -11.78
N ARG A 13 -0.15 29.07 -10.56
CA ARG A 13 1.11 29.16 -9.81
C ARG A 13 1.01 28.34 -8.54
N VAL A 14 1.76 27.24 -8.50
CA VAL A 14 1.86 26.34 -7.35
C VAL A 14 3.12 26.58 -6.56
N MET A 15 3.06 26.26 -5.27
CA MET A 15 4.26 26.18 -4.43
C MET A 15 4.95 24.84 -4.66
N TRP A 16 6.24 24.88 -4.96
CA TRP A 16 7.09 23.69 -5.08
C TRP A 16 8.48 24.02 -4.54
N ARG A 17 8.95 23.33 -3.49
CA ARG A 17 10.26 23.61 -2.87
C ARG A 17 10.48 25.10 -2.53
N ASP A 18 9.52 25.67 -1.82
CA ASP A 18 9.52 27.07 -1.35
C ASP A 18 9.58 28.13 -2.46
N ARG A 19 9.30 27.76 -3.72
CA ARG A 19 9.20 28.68 -4.85
C ARG A 19 7.86 28.53 -5.56
N ARG A 20 7.34 29.64 -6.09
CA ARG A 20 6.19 29.61 -7.00
C ARG A 20 6.66 29.24 -8.40
N VAL A 21 6.09 28.17 -8.95
CA VAL A 21 6.39 27.69 -10.30
C VAL A 21 5.12 27.68 -11.15
N GLY A 22 5.27 27.99 -12.45
CA GLY A 22 4.21 27.90 -13.45
C GLY A 22 4.27 26.62 -14.28
N SER A 23 5.38 25.88 -14.21
CA SER A 23 5.51 24.57 -14.82
C SER A 23 6.54 23.73 -14.09
N VAL A 24 6.29 22.42 -14.02
CA VAL A 24 7.25 21.40 -13.60
C VAL A 24 7.15 20.22 -14.57
N ARG A 25 8.30 19.69 -14.98
CA ARG A 25 8.44 18.54 -15.87
C ARG A 25 9.40 17.54 -15.27
N ALA A 26 9.02 16.26 -15.29
CA ALA A 26 9.92 15.17 -14.94
C ALA A 26 10.77 14.82 -16.16
N ALA A 27 11.96 15.41 -16.24
CA ALA A 27 12.82 15.34 -17.42
C ALA A 27 13.86 14.20 -17.34
N PHE A 28 14.27 13.81 -16.14
CA PHE A 28 15.40 12.90 -15.96
C PHE A 28 15.06 11.74 -15.02
N LEU A 29 15.62 10.56 -15.30
CA LEU A 29 15.58 9.38 -14.44
C LEU A 29 17.00 9.11 -13.91
N GLY A 30 17.16 9.12 -12.60
CA GLY A 30 18.42 8.75 -11.95
C GLY A 30 18.34 7.31 -11.46
N THR A 31 19.39 6.54 -11.68
CA THR A 31 19.57 5.21 -11.10
C THR A 31 20.87 5.17 -10.31
N VAL A 32 20.88 4.43 -9.21
CA VAL A 32 22.07 4.17 -8.41
C VAL A 32 22.17 2.65 -8.27
N ASN A 33 23.29 2.09 -8.71
CA ASN A 33 23.58 0.68 -8.47
C ASN A 33 23.88 0.49 -6.98
N ALA A 34 23.09 -0.35 -6.30
CA ALA A 34 23.18 -0.50 -4.85
C ALA A 34 24.50 -1.16 -4.36
N GLU A 35 25.15 -1.97 -5.20
CA GLU A 35 26.39 -2.67 -4.86
C GLU A 35 27.63 -1.77 -5.07
N THR A 36 27.65 -1.05 -6.19
CA THR A 36 28.83 -0.28 -6.62
C THR A 36 28.71 1.23 -6.35
N GLY A 37 27.51 1.73 -6.06
CA GLY A 37 27.22 3.16 -5.97
C GLY A 37 27.22 3.89 -7.32
N ALA A 38 27.45 3.19 -8.44
CA ALA A 38 27.49 3.79 -9.76
C ALA A 38 26.17 4.49 -10.07
N THR A 39 26.23 5.78 -10.38
CA THR A 39 25.06 6.61 -10.65
C THR A 39 24.97 6.91 -12.14
N ARG A 40 23.79 6.68 -12.72
CA ARG A 40 23.51 7.00 -14.12
C ARG A 40 22.27 7.87 -14.19
N VAL A 41 22.30 8.87 -15.06
CA VAL A 41 21.17 9.78 -15.28
C VAL A 41 20.76 9.66 -16.73
N PHE A 42 19.49 9.40 -16.96
CA PHE A 42 18.90 9.24 -18.28
C PHE A 42 17.89 10.33 -18.55
N LEU A 43 17.76 10.71 -19.82
CA LEU A 43 16.61 11.48 -20.30
C LEU A 43 15.36 10.60 -20.23
N GLN A 44 14.25 11.12 -19.67
CA GLN A 44 13.00 10.36 -19.60
C GLN A 44 12.43 10.10 -21.00
N PRO A 45 11.79 8.95 -21.24
CA PRO A 45 11.01 8.73 -22.46
C PRO A 45 9.94 9.83 -22.62
N GLY A 46 9.88 10.46 -23.79
CA GLY A 46 8.94 11.55 -24.06
C GLY A 46 9.31 12.89 -23.40
N ALA A 47 10.58 13.08 -23.03
CA ALA A 47 11.08 14.38 -22.57
C ALA A 47 10.91 15.46 -23.66
N ASP A 48 10.77 16.72 -23.23
CA ASP A 48 10.57 17.85 -24.13
C ASP A 48 11.90 18.41 -24.68
N ALA A 49 11.81 19.28 -25.69
CA ALA A 49 12.98 19.91 -26.31
C ALA A 49 13.86 20.70 -25.32
N LEU A 50 13.27 21.20 -24.22
CA LEU A 50 14.02 21.87 -23.17
C LEU A 50 14.89 20.87 -22.41
N ALA A 51 14.34 19.72 -22.05
CA ALA A 51 15.08 18.62 -21.42
C ALA A 51 16.19 18.07 -22.34
N GLU A 52 15.93 17.92 -23.63
CA GLU A 52 16.93 17.52 -24.62
C GLU A 52 18.07 18.55 -24.71
N THR A 53 17.75 19.84 -24.71
CA THR A 53 18.75 20.92 -24.72
C THR A 53 19.63 20.85 -23.47
N TRP A 54 19.03 20.68 -22.29
CA TRP A 54 19.78 20.51 -21.04
C TRP A 54 20.64 19.25 -21.04
N ALA A 55 20.16 18.15 -21.62
CA ALA A 55 20.95 16.93 -21.78
C ALA A 55 22.18 17.17 -22.67
N GLY A 56 22.03 17.89 -23.79
CA GLY A 56 23.13 18.25 -24.68
C GLY A 56 24.20 19.11 -24.00
N LEU A 57 23.78 20.08 -23.18
CA LEU A 57 24.69 20.93 -22.41
C LEU A 57 25.42 20.19 -21.28
N SER A 58 24.92 19.03 -20.85
CA SER A 58 25.50 18.26 -19.75
C SER A 58 26.76 17.46 -20.13
N HIS A 59 27.26 17.61 -21.36
CA HIS A 59 28.50 16.98 -21.85
C HIS A 59 28.59 15.47 -21.60
N GLY A 60 27.49 14.74 -21.82
CA GLY A 60 27.44 13.27 -21.70
C GLY A 60 27.13 12.74 -20.30
N VAL A 61 26.85 13.62 -19.32
CA VAL A 61 26.36 13.22 -17.99
C VAL A 61 24.94 12.64 -18.08
N VAL A 62 24.10 13.18 -18.95
CA VAL A 62 22.75 12.67 -19.22
C VAL A 62 22.78 11.76 -20.44
N GLU A 63 22.45 10.49 -20.22
CA GLU A 63 22.36 9.48 -21.26
C GLU A 63 21.00 9.53 -21.99
N PRO A 64 20.93 9.09 -23.26
CA PRO A 64 19.68 9.00 -24.00
C PRO A 64 18.66 8.07 -23.32
N GLY A 65 17.37 8.38 -23.44
CA GLY A 65 16.31 7.52 -22.89
C GLY A 65 16.27 6.11 -23.49
N SER A 66 16.80 5.93 -24.71
CA SER A 66 16.93 4.62 -25.36
C SER A 66 17.95 3.68 -24.72
N THR A 67 18.84 4.19 -23.86
CA THR A 67 19.83 3.36 -23.15
C THR A 67 19.37 2.93 -21.76
N ILE A 68 18.16 3.34 -21.34
CA ILE A 68 17.60 2.93 -20.05
C ILE A 68 17.36 1.41 -20.09
N PRO A 69 17.90 0.64 -19.12
CA PRO A 69 17.61 -0.78 -19.03
C PRO A 69 16.12 -1.05 -18.88
N GLU A 70 15.59 -2.05 -19.59
CA GLU A 70 14.16 -2.35 -19.58
C GLU A 70 13.62 -2.64 -18.17
N VAL A 71 14.41 -3.34 -17.35
CA VAL A 71 14.08 -3.60 -15.94
C VAL A 71 13.90 -2.32 -15.13
N VAL A 72 14.70 -1.28 -15.42
CA VAL A 72 14.58 0.04 -14.78
C VAL A 72 13.31 0.74 -15.27
N LEU A 73 12.99 0.67 -16.57
CA LEU A 73 11.78 1.27 -17.11
C LEU A 73 10.51 0.69 -16.49
N ARG A 74 10.45 -0.64 -16.32
CA ARG A 74 9.30 -1.34 -15.71
C ARG A 74 9.17 -1.06 -14.21
N ALA A 75 10.30 -0.90 -13.51
CA ALA A 75 10.30 -0.65 -12.06
C ALA A 75 10.14 0.83 -11.69
N ALA A 76 10.33 1.76 -12.64
CA ALA A 76 10.28 3.18 -12.37
C ALA A 76 8.85 3.65 -12.02
N PRO A 77 8.62 4.25 -10.84
CA PRO A 77 7.31 4.77 -10.50
C PRO A 77 7.00 6.06 -11.27
N TYR A 78 5.73 6.46 -11.22
CA TYR A 78 5.34 7.81 -11.63
C TYR A 78 6.18 8.87 -10.87
N PRO A 79 6.64 9.95 -11.51
CA PRO A 79 7.46 10.97 -10.84
C PRO A 79 6.72 11.65 -9.67
N ALA A 80 7.13 11.35 -8.43
CA ALA A 80 6.41 11.73 -7.21
C ALA A 80 6.18 13.24 -7.03
N GLU A 81 7.17 14.08 -7.31
CA GLU A 81 7.01 15.54 -7.17
C GLU A 81 6.01 16.10 -8.20
N LEU A 82 6.04 15.58 -9.43
CA LEU A 82 5.09 15.97 -10.48
C LEU A 82 3.67 15.56 -10.08
N PHE A 83 3.52 14.33 -9.56
CA PHE A 83 2.25 13.83 -9.06
C PHE A 83 1.66 14.73 -7.97
N ARG A 84 2.48 15.12 -6.99
CA ARG A 84 2.07 15.98 -5.87
C ARG A 84 1.59 17.36 -6.33
N ILE A 85 2.32 17.97 -7.28
CA ILE A 85 1.92 19.25 -7.86
C ILE A 85 0.60 19.12 -8.62
N GLN A 86 0.45 18.07 -9.44
CA GLN A 86 -0.79 17.81 -10.17
C GLN A 86 -1.96 17.57 -9.21
N ALA A 87 -1.73 16.86 -8.11
CA ALA A 87 -2.73 16.64 -7.08
C ALA A 87 -3.20 17.97 -6.44
N GLN A 88 -2.27 18.89 -6.16
CA GLN A 88 -2.59 20.22 -5.63
C GLN A 88 -3.38 21.08 -6.64
N GLU A 89 -3.01 21.05 -7.92
CA GLU A 89 -3.75 21.76 -8.97
C GLU A 89 -5.20 21.28 -9.09
N LEU A 90 -5.45 19.99 -8.86
CA LEU A 90 -6.78 19.40 -8.92
C LEU A 90 -7.71 19.84 -7.77
N GLU A 91 -7.18 20.38 -6.67
CA GLU A 91 -8.00 21.00 -5.61
C GLU A 91 -8.66 22.30 -6.08
N HIS A 92 -8.10 22.95 -7.11
CA HIS A 92 -8.50 24.28 -7.55
C HIS A 92 -9.48 24.24 -8.76
N THR A 93 -10.15 25.36 -9.01
CA THR A 93 -10.99 25.58 -10.20
C THR A 93 -10.15 25.48 -11.48
N PRO A 94 -10.66 24.82 -12.55
CA PRO A 94 -12.02 24.30 -12.72
C PRO A 94 -12.23 22.85 -12.24
N TRP A 95 -11.19 22.20 -11.71
CA TRP A 95 -11.25 20.77 -11.40
C TRP A 95 -12.05 20.48 -10.13
N ASN A 96 -11.81 21.23 -9.06
CA ASN A 96 -12.52 21.10 -7.78
C ASN A 96 -12.68 19.62 -7.36
N ALA A 97 -11.58 18.87 -7.34
CA ALA A 97 -11.60 17.44 -7.02
C ALA A 97 -11.93 17.15 -5.55
N GLY A 98 -11.84 18.16 -4.68
CA GLY A 98 -11.99 18.08 -3.22
C GLY A 98 -10.72 18.58 -2.54
N SER A 99 -10.56 18.29 -1.25
CA SER A 99 -9.34 18.56 -0.49
C SER A 99 -8.46 17.31 -0.40
N LEU A 100 -7.15 17.44 -0.55
CA LEU A 100 -6.22 16.31 -0.45
C LEU A 100 -6.26 15.69 0.95
N GLY A 101 -6.65 14.42 1.00
CA GLY A 101 -6.73 13.64 2.22
C GLY A 101 -5.35 13.37 2.83
N GLY A 102 -5.28 13.37 4.15
CA GLY A 102 -4.04 13.19 4.90
C GLY A 102 -3.19 14.47 5.09
N GLY A 103 -3.60 15.61 4.52
CA GLY A 103 -3.04 16.92 4.82
C GLY A 103 -3.78 17.58 5.98
N THR A 104 -3.06 18.19 6.93
CA THR A 104 -3.66 19.01 7.99
C THR A 104 -4.12 20.36 7.42
N GLY A 105 -5.24 20.40 6.69
CA GLY A 105 -6.12 21.56 6.44
C GLY A 105 -5.56 22.96 6.14
N GLN A 106 -4.26 23.14 5.92
CA GLN A 106 -3.60 24.43 5.76
C GLN A 106 -2.99 24.49 4.37
N SER A 107 -3.59 25.37 3.56
CA SER A 107 -3.31 25.62 2.14
C SER A 107 -1.87 26.06 1.80
N ASN A 108 -0.95 26.09 2.78
CA ASN A 108 0.45 26.49 2.62
C ASN A 108 1.45 25.41 3.02
N ALA A 109 1.00 24.23 3.49
CA ALA A 109 1.89 23.11 3.81
C ALA A 109 2.20 22.29 2.54
N GLU A 110 3.41 21.72 2.47
CA GLU A 110 3.80 20.78 1.41
C GLU A 110 2.69 19.72 1.23
N PRO A 111 2.24 19.42 -0.01
CA PRO A 111 1.12 18.49 -0.23
C PRO A 111 1.42 17.12 0.41
N PRO A 112 0.42 16.38 0.92
CA PRO A 112 0.68 15.09 1.55
C PRO A 112 1.43 14.14 0.60
N ARG A 113 2.30 13.28 1.17
CA ARG A 113 3.02 12.29 0.37
C ARG A 113 2.00 11.29 -0.20
N PRO A 114 2.10 10.94 -1.50
CA PRO A 114 1.22 9.95 -2.08
C PRO A 114 1.47 8.58 -1.46
N GLN A 115 0.41 7.79 -1.38
CA GLN A 115 0.52 6.36 -1.11
C GLN A 115 1.23 5.70 -2.30
N VAL A 116 2.15 4.77 -2.01
CA VAL A 116 2.71 3.88 -3.03
C VAL A 116 1.90 2.58 -2.99
N GLY A 117 1.33 2.22 -4.13
CA GLY A 117 0.60 0.98 -4.36
C GLY A 117 1.18 0.22 -5.54
N TRP A 118 0.49 -0.84 -5.95
CA TRP A 118 0.85 -1.64 -7.11
C TRP A 118 -0.39 -1.84 -7.98
N ALA A 119 -0.22 -1.81 -9.30
CA ALA A 119 -1.31 -2.09 -10.21
C ALA A 119 -1.87 -3.50 -9.97
N ALA A 120 -3.19 -3.67 -10.10
CA ALA A 120 -3.85 -4.96 -9.84
C ALA A 120 -3.37 -6.10 -10.76
N ASP A 121 -2.94 -5.75 -11.97
CA ASP A 121 -2.35 -6.66 -12.97
C ASP A 121 -0.83 -6.87 -12.76
N THR A 122 -0.27 -6.32 -11.69
CA THR A 122 1.16 -6.35 -11.37
C THR A 122 2.09 -5.61 -12.34
N SER A 123 1.54 -4.83 -13.28
CA SER A 123 2.30 -4.13 -14.32
C SER A 123 3.35 -3.16 -13.77
N GLY A 124 3.12 -2.59 -12.58
CA GLY A 124 4.12 -1.75 -11.93
C GLY A 124 3.61 -0.98 -10.71
N PRO A 125 4.50 -0.20 -10.09
CA PRO A 125 4.15 0.66 -8.97
C PRO A 125 3.22 1.79 -9.39
N GLN A 126 2.33 2.18 -8.48
CA GLN A 126 1.40 3.29 -8.65
C GLN A 126 1.53 4.29 -7.49
N LEU A 127 1.29 5.56 -7.77
CA LEU A 127 1.10 6.60 -6.77
C LEU A 127 -0.40 6.89 -6.62
N VAL A 128 -0.88 6.94 -5.39
CA VAL A 128 -2.29 7.16 -5.10
C VAL A 128 -2.47 8.32 -4.11
N SER A 129 -3.31 9.27 -4.47
CA SER A 129 -3.81 10.32 -3.58
C SER A 129 -5.33 10.31 -3.57
N THR A 130 -5.92 10.63 -2.42
CA THR A 130 -7.38 10.67 -2.24
C THR A 130 -7.81 12.10 -2.02
N PHE A 131 -8.92 12.48 -2.62
CA PHE A 131 -9.60 13.75 -2.36
C PHE A 131 -10.82 13.51 -1.49
N GLU A 132 -11.02 14.41 -0.55
CA GLU A 132 -12.07 14.37 0.45
C GLU A 132 -13.04 15.51 0.21
N SER A 133 -14.33 15.24 0.40
CA SER A 133 -15.36 16.28 0.57
C SER A 133 -15.54 16.51 2.08
N PRO A 134 -15.00 17.61 2.65
CA PRO A 134 -15.02 17.80 4.10
C PRO A 134 -16.44 17.87 4.68
N GLY A 135 -17.38 18.45 3.94
CA GLY A 135 -18.79 18.55 4.35
C GLY A 135 -19.50 17.20 4.46
N GLU A 136 -19.15 16.25 3.59
CA GLU A 136 -19.80 14.93 3.55
C GLU A 136 -19.03 13.84 4.32
N ARG A 137 -17.79 14.14 4.75
CA ARG A 137 -16.86 13.19 5.38
C ARG A 137 -16.68 11.92 4.53
N ARG A 138 -16.67 12.10 3.22
CA ARG A 138 -16.54 11.05 2.18
C ARG A 138 -15.46 11.40 1.16
N LEU A 139 -14.95 10.39 0.48
CA LEU A 139 -14.02 10.58 -0.63
C LEU A 139 -14.78 11.16 -1.85
N SER A 140 -14.24 12.19 -2.46
CA SER A 140 -14.79 12.80 -3.68
C SER A 140 -14.10 12.28 -4.94
N ALA A 141 -12.81 11.98 -4.85
CA ALA A 141 -12.04 11.44 -5.97
C ALA A 141 -10.79 10.68 -5.52
N VAL A 142 -10.22 9.88 -6.43
CA VAL A 142 -8.92 9.23 -6.25
C VAL A 142 -8.06 9.54 -7.49
N LEU A 143 -6.84 10.02 -7.25
CA LEU A 143 -5.85 10.26 -8.29
C LEU A 143 -4.84 9.12 -8.28
N ILE A 144 -4.59 8.56 -9.46
CA ILE A 144 -3.68 7.44 -9.68
C ILE A 144 -2.65 7.86 -10.71
N GLY A 145 -1.38 7.74 -10.35
CA GLY A 145 -0.23 7.98 -11.21
C GLY A 145 0.48 6.67 -11.45
N SER A 146 0.48 6.19 -12.69
CA SER A 146 1.12 4.93 -13.08
C SER A 146 2.09 5.15 -14.24
N ARG A 147 2.96 4.17 -14.47
CA ARG A 147 3.81 4.13 -15.64
C ARG A 147 3.54 2.84 -16.40
N ASP A 148 3.32 2.97 -17.69
CA ASP A 148 3.13 1.84 -18.59
C ASP A 148 3.99 2.06 -19.85
N GLU A 149 4.76 1.04 -20.23
CA GLU A 149 5.70 1.10 -21.36
C GLU A 149 6.60 2.35 -21.39
N GLY A 150 7.03 2.83 -20.21
CA GLY A 150 7.85 4.05 -20.07
C GLY A 150 7.08 5.37 -20.16
N ARG A 151 5.77 5.35 -20.46
CA ARG A 151 4.89 6.52 -20.48
C ARG A 151 4.22 6.71 -19.12
N THR A 152 4.09 7.96 -18.70
CA THR A 152 3.40 8.32 -17.46
C THR A 152 1.91 8.51 -17.72
N HIS A 153 1.08 7.81 -16.96
CA HIS A 153 -0.37 7.93 -17.00
C HIS A 153 -0.87 8.53 -15.69
N LEU A 154 -1.74 9.53 -15.80
CA LEU A 154 -2.40 10.17 -14.66
C LEU A 154 -3.91 10.05 -14.85
N GLN A 155 -4.58 9.44 -13.88
CA GLN A 155 -6.01 9.20 -13.92
C GLN A 155 -6.68 9.77 -12.67
N LEU A 156 -7.70 10.61 -12.87
CA LEU A 156 -8.58 11.08 -11.80
C LEU A 156 -9.90 10.31 -11.86
N VAL A 157 -10.14 9.45 -10.87
CA VAL A 157 -11.40 8.72 -10.70
C VAL A 157 -12.30 9.55 -9.78
N ARG A 158 -13.37 10.13 -10.32
CA ARG A 158 -14.39 10.82 -9.51
C ARG A 158 -15.35 9.80 -8.94
N LEU A 159 -15.64 9.94 -7.65
CA LEU A 159 -16.55 9.06 -6.93
C LEU A 159 -17.90 9.76 -6.77
N ASP A 160 -18.97 9.01 -6.98
CA ASP A 160 -20.33 9.48 -6.71
C ASP A 160 -20.81 9.02 -5.32
N SER A 161 -22.03 9.40 -4.94
CA SER A 161 -22.62 9.06 -3.65
C SER A 161 -22.80 7.56 -3.41
N THR A 162 -22.78 6.74 -4.47
CA THR A 162 -22.98 5.28 -4.44
C THR A 162 -21.67 4.49 -4.52
N THR A 163 -20.59 5.12 -4.99
CA THR A 163 -19.28 4.51 -5.22
C THR A 163 -18.19 5.09 -4.33
N THR A 164 -18.56 5.86 -3.30
CA THR A 164 -17.62 6.51 -2.37
C THR A 164 -17.36 5.71 -1.08
N LEU A 165 -16.28 6.05 -0.39
CA LEU A 165 -15.93 5.58 0.96
C LEU A 165 -15.92 6.75 1.95
N PRO A 166 -16.10 6.48 3.26
CA PRO A 166 -15.76 7.45 4.28
C PRO A 166 -14.28 7.87 4.20
N ILE A 167 -13.97 9.10 4.63
CA ILE A 167 -12.57 9.58 4.71
C ILE A 167 -11.73 8.74 5.66
N ARG A 168 -10.40 8.78 5.47
CA ARG A 168 -9.44 7.90 6.18
C ARG A 168 -9.59 7.95 7.70
N GLY A 169 -9.74 9.15 8.27
CA GLY A 169 -9.92 9.31 9.72
C GLY A 169 -11.22 8.71 10.26
N VAL A 170 -12.31 8.73 9.46
CA VAL A 170 -13.57 8.08 9.84
C VAL A 170 -13.43 6.56 9.79
N LEU A 171 -12.75 6.02 8.78
CA LEU A 171 -12.47 4.59 8.68
C LEU A 171 -11.59 4.10 9.83
N ALA A 172 -10.47 4.78 10.10
CA ALA A 172 -9.57 4.45 11.20
C ALA A 172 -10.32 4.41 12.54
N ASN A 173 -11.16 5.41 12.82
CA ASN A 173 -11.99 5.42 14.03
C ASN A 173 -13.00 4.27 14.05
N ARG A 174 -13.67 3.96 12.93
CA ARG A 174 -14.64 2.85 12.91
C ARG A 174 -13.98 1.51 13.22
N TRP A 175 -12.80 1.25 12.65
CA TRP A 175 -12.08 0.00 12.88
C TRP A 175 -11.46 -0.09 14.27
N ALA A 176 -11.00 1.03 14.84
CA ALA A 176 -10.50 1.07 16.22
C ALA A 176 -11.60 0.78 17.26
N ASN A 177 -12.87 0.95 16.90
CA ASN A 177 -14.02 0.66 17.76
C ASN A 177 -14.65 -0.73 17.50
N PHE A 178 -13.97 -1.62 16.77
CA PHE A 178 -14.46 -2.98 16.58
C PHE A 178 -14.28 -3.81 17.86
N PRO A 179 -15.29 -4.58 18.33
CA PRO A 179 -15.13 -5.41 19.53
C PRO A 179 -13.96 -6.40 19.47
N SER A 180 -13.65 -6.91 18.27
CA SER A 180 -12.50 -7.79 18.04
C SER A 180 -11.14 -7.07 18.15
N TYR A 181 -11.13 -5.73 18.04
CA TYR A 181 -9.93 -4.91 18.19
C TYR A 181 -9.48 -4.85 19.65
N ASP A 182 -10.41 -4.61 20.59
CA ASP A 182 -10.08 -4.52 22.01
C ASP A 182 -9.50 -5.83 22.53
N ALA A 183 -10.15 -6.95 22.22
CA ALA A 183 -9.66 -8.28 22.57
C ALA A 183 -8.27 -8.59 21.96
N LEU A 184 -7.97 -8.07 20.77
CA LEU A 184 -6.66 -8.23 20.14
C LEU A 184 -5.60 -7.39 20.84
N ASN A 185 -5.93 -6.13 21.13
CA ASN A 185 -5.04 -5.20 21.80
C ASN A 185 -4.68 -5.70 23.20
N ASP A 186 -5.67 -6.20 23.96
CA ASP A 186 -5.46 -6.75 25.29
C ASP A 186 -4.58 -8.00 25.25
N SER A 187 -4.86 -8.95 24.36
CA SER A 187 -4.04 -10.17 24.20
C SER A 187 -2.59 -9.85 23.81
N ILE A 188 -2.36 -8.86 22.94
CA ILE A 188 -1.00 -8.43 22.57
C ILE A 188 -0.30 -7.73 23.74
N GLY A 189 -1.04 -6.95 24.52
CA GLY A 189 -0.55 -6.28 25.72
C GLY A 189 -0.14 -7.27 26.81
N GLU A 190 -0.94 -8.32 27.05
CA GLU A 190 -0.62 -9.42 27.98
C GLU A 190 0.68 -10.15 27.59
N ASP A 191 0.91 -10.31 26.28
CA ASP A 191 2.15 -10.87 25.71
C ASP A 191 3.35 -9.89 25.74
N GLY A 192 3.20 -8.70 26.33
CA GLY A 192 4.24 -7.67 26.42
C GLY A 192 4.52 -6.94 25.10
N GLY A 193 3.62 -7.06 24.11
CA GLY A 193 3.69 -6.36 22.84
C GLY A 193 2.85 -5.07 22.84
N LYS A 194 2.93 -4.34 21.72
CA LYS A 194 2.08 -3.17 21.45
C LYS A 194 1.45 -3.29 20.07
N LEU A 195 0.15 -3.05 19.99
CA LEU A 195 -0.57 -2.98 18.72
C LEU A 195 -0.39 -1.59 18.10
N GLU A 196 0.09 -1.54 16.85
CA GLU A 196 0.32 -0.30 16.11
C GLU A 196 -0.45 -0.33 14.78
N PRO A 197 -1.35 0.64 14.53
CA PRO A 197 -2.05 0.74 13.25
C PRO A 197 -1.12 1.28 12.16
N GLY A 198 -1.14 0.64 10.99
CA GLY A 198 -0.56 1.19 9.77
C GLY A 198 -1.41 2.33 9.17
N PRO A 199 -0.93 3.01 8.12
CA PRO A 199 -1.73 4.02 7.43
C PRO A 199 -2.93 3.38 6.74
N VAL A 200 -4.08 4.08 6.76
CA VAL A 200 -5.23 3.70 5.92
C VAL A 200 -4.86 3.92 4.46
N ARG A 201 -4.92 2.85 3.68
CA ARG A 201 -4.64 2.83 2.25
C ARG A 201 -5.94 2.71 1.47
N VAL A 202 -5.95 3.27 0.26
CA VAL A 202 -7.08 3.20 -0.67
C VAL A 202 -6.56 2.73 -2.01
N ASP A 203 -7.25 1.75 -2.61
CA ASP A 203 -7.01 1.28 -3.97
C ASP A 203 -8.33 1.31 -4.77
N ILE A 204 -8.25 1.38 -6.10
CA ILE A 204 -9.40 1.32 -7.00
C ILE A 204 -9.40 -0.03 -7.72
N GLY A 205 -10.47 -0.80 -7.57
CA GLY A 205 -10.69 -2.04 -8.30
C GLY A 205 -11.96 -1.99 -9.17
N PRO A 206 -12.27 -3.08 -9.90
CA PRO A 206 -13.48 -3.17 -10.72
C PRO A 206 -14.79 -2.94 -9.95
N GLY A 207 -14.80 -3.24 -8.64
CA GLY A 207 -15.94 -3.07 -7.75
C GLY A 207 -16.09 -1.67 -7.12
N GLY A 208 -15.18 -0.75 -7.42
CA GLY A 208 -15.07 0.58 -6.81
C GLY A 208 -13.86 0.72 -5.87
N PRO A 209 -13.78 1.82 -5.11
CA PRO A 209 -12.73 2.02 -4.13
C PRO A 209 -12.82 1.01 -2.98
N VAL A 210 -11.66 0.55 -2.56
CA VAL A 210 -11.47 -0.31 -1.38
C VAL A 210 -10.45 0.36 -0.48
N ALA A 211 -10.75 0.48 0.80
CA ALA A 211 -9.82 0.94 1.80
C ALA A 211 -9.40 -0.20 2.71
N TYR A 212 -8.14 -0.20 3.16
CA TYR A 212 -7.64 -1.21 4.09
C TYR A 212 -6.61 -0.61 5.06
N GLN A 213 -6.50 -1.23 6.23
CA GLN A 213 -5.54 -0.90 7.26
C GLN A 213 -4.99 -2.18 7.87
N GLY A 214 -3.67 -2.34 7.84
CA GLY A 214 -2.98 -3.40 8.57
C GLY A 214 -2.64 -2.93 9.98
N TYR A 215 -2.71 -3.83 10.94
CA TYR A 215 -2.27 -3.60 12.32
C TYR A 215 -1.14 -4.56 12.67
N TYR A 216 -0.13 -4.02 13.34
CA TYR A 216 1.12 -4.71 13.60
C TYR A 216 1.33 -4.86 15.10
N ALA A 217 1.71 -6.06 15.53
CA ALA A 217 2.22 -6.27 16.88
C ALA A 217 3.71 -5.98 16.88
N ALA A 218 4.13 -4.95 17.60
CA ALA A 218 5.53 -4.69 17.91
C ALA A 218 5.90 -5.44 19.20
N ARG A 219 6.82 -6.42 19.10
CA ARG A 219 7.27 -7.23 20.25
C ARG A 219 8.80 -7.13 20.39
N PRO A 220 9.36 -6.67 21.52
CA PRO A 220 10.79 -6.79 21.79
C PRO A 220 11.15 -8.25 22.12
N PRO A 221 12.21 -8.88 21.53
CA PRO A 221 13.12 -8.41 20.48
C PRO A 221 12.70 -8.85 19.04
N GLY A 222 11.49 -9.38 18.87
CA GLY A 222 11.00 -10.09 17.68
C GLY A 222 10.48 -9.25 16.50
N GLY A 223 10.59 -7.93 16.53
CA GLY A 223 10.20 -7.06 15.41
C GLY A 223 8.69 -6.79 15.31
N MET A 224 8.24 -6.38 14.13
CA MET A 224 6.83 -6.08 13.82
C MET A 224 6.20 -7.19 12.99
N VAL A 225 5.04 -7.70 13.41
CA VAL A 225 4.29 -8.74 12.70
C VAL A 225 2.88 -8.25 12.41
N LEU A 226 2.40 -8.43 11.17
CA LEU A 226 1.00 -8.17 10.82
C LEU A 226 0.10 -9.16 11.56
N VAL A 227 -0.82 -8.64 12.38
CA VAL A 227 -1.72 -9.46 13.22
C VAL A 227 -3.19 -9.29 12.86
N TRP A 228 -3.52 -8.21 12.13
CA TRP A 228 -4.89 -7.89 11.77
C TRP A 228 -4.95 -7.06 10.50
N VAL A 229 -6.02 -7.25 9.74
CA VAL A 229 -6.35 -6.47 8.54
C VAL A 229 -7.81 -6.07 8.64
N SER A 230 -8.04 -4.77 8.53
CA SER A 230 -9.38 -4.19 8.37
C SER A 230 -9.56 -3.72 6.93
N ILE A 231 -10.75 -3.92 6.39
CA ILE A 231 -11.11 -3.57 5.02
C ILE A 231 -12.47 -2.89 4.98
N ALA A 232 -12.64 -1.98 4.02
CA ALA A 232 -13.89 -1.29 3.74
C ALA A 232 -14.10 -1.21 2.24
N ALA A 233 -15.32 -1.52 1.81
CA ALA A 233 -15.78 -1.35 0.45
C ALA A 233 -17.24 -0.93 0.49
N ARG A 234 -17.58 0.15 -0.21
CA ARG A 234 -18.91 0.77 -0.18
C ARG A 234 -19.32 1.12 1.27
N ASP A 235 -20.43 0.56 1.75
CA ASP A 235 -20.99 0.73 3.09
C ASP A 235 -20.59 -0.38 4.07
N ARG A 236 -19.83 -1.38 3.61
CA ARG A 236 -19.45 -2.54 4.42
C ARG A 236 -18.04 -2.43 4.94
N LEU A 237 -17.86 -2.98 6.14
CA LEU A 237 -16.58 -3.14 6.80
C LEU A 237 -16.35 -4.63 7.01
N GLY A 238 -15.10 -5.05 6.88
CA GLY A 238 -14.65 -6.38 7.24
C GLY A 238 -13.37 -6.31 8.04
N ALA A 239 -13.11 -7.32 8.86
CA ALA A 239 -11.90 -7.43 9.65
C ALA A 239 -11.53 -8.89 9.89
N GLY A 240 -10.23 -9.18 9.95
CA GLY A 240 -9.72 -10.52 10.22
C GLY A 240 -8.20 -10.55 10.39
N ARG A 241 -7.65 -11.72 10.70
CA ARG A 241 -6.20 -11.91 10.88
C ARG A 241 -5.46 -11.96 9.55
N THR A 242 -6.19 -12.26 8.48
CA THR A 242 -5.69 -12.26 7.11
C THR A 242 -6.57 -11.39 6.22
N LEU A 243 -6.04 -10.96 5.07
CA LEU A 243 -6.83 -10.25 4.06
C LEU A 243 -8.01 -11.09 3.57
N GLN A 244 -7.84 -12.41 3.44
CA GLN A 244 -8.89 -13.32 3.01
C GLN A 244 -10.03 -13.37 4.03
N GLU A 245 -9.71 -13.50 5.32
CA GLU A 245 -10.72 -13.46 6.40
C GLU A 245 -11.46 -12.12 6.43
N ALA A 246 -10.73 -11.01 6.32
CA ALA A 246 -11.32 -9.68 6.30
C ALA A 246 -12.28 -9.50 5.10
N TRP A 247 -11.90 -10.03 3.93
CA TRP A 247 -12.75 -10.00 2.73
C TRP A 247 -13.98 -10.90 2.87
N SER A 248 -13.82 -12.12 3.37
CA SER A 248 -14.92 -13.04 3.67
C SER A 248 -15.91 -12.42 4.67
N ASN A 249 -15.40 -11.72 5.68
CA ASN A 249 -16.23 -11.03 6.64
C ASN A 249 -17.00 -9.85 6.03
N LEU A 250 -16.34 -9.06 5.18
CA LEU A 250 -16.98 -7.97 4.43
C LEU A 250 -18.12 -8.47 3.53
N LEU A 251 -17.95 -9.65 2.93
CA LEU A 251 -18.98 -10.31 2.11
C LEU A 251 -20.11 -10.94 2.94
N GLY A 252 -19.97 -11.00 4.27
CA GLY A 252 -20.92 -11.65 5.17
C GLY A 252 -20.85 -13.19 5.16
N THR A 253 -19.76 -13.76 4.63
CA THR A 253 -19.54 -15.22 4.57
C THR A 253 -18.96 -15.78 5.86
N THR A 254 -18.35 -14.92 6.69
CA THR A 254 -17.79 -15.26 8.00
C THR A 254 -18.06 -14.15 9.02
N VAL A 255 -18.12 -14.50 10.31
CA VAL A 255 -18.18 -13.56 11.43
C VAL A 255 -16.74 -13.32 11.93
N PRO A 256 -16.34 -12.11 12.36
CA PRO A 256 -15.00 -11.89 12.89
C PRO A 256 -14.80 -12.78 14.12
N ALA A 257 -13.86 -13.72 14.06
CA ALA A 257 -13.56 -14.56 15.20
C ALA A 257 -12.74 -13.75 16.23
N PRO A 258 -13.11 -13.75 17.52
CA PRO A 258 -12.29 -13.15 18.55
C PRO A 258 -10.89 -13.76 18.56
N PRO A 259 -9.82 -12.95 18.75
CA PRO A 259 -8.48 -13.48 18.94
C PRO A 259 -8.44 -14.44 20.13
N GLY A 260 -7.71 -15.55 19.98
CA GLY A 260 -7.63 -16.63 20.96
C GLY A 260 -8.46 -17.87 20.63
N THR A 261 -9.58 -17.76 19.91
CA THR A 261 -10.42 -18.94 19.60
C THR A 261 -9.75 -19.89 18.58
N ALA A 262 -9.16 -19.36 17.51
CA ALA A 262 -8.47 -20.17 16.51
C ALA A 262 -7.11 -20.70 16.97
N GLN A 263 -6.39 -19.95 17.83
CA GLN A 263 -5.11 -20.38 18.41
C GLN A 263 -5.30 -21.43 19.51
N SER A 264 -6.34 -21.28 20.34
CA SER A 264 -6.75 -22.33 21.29
C SER A 264 -7.23 -23.57 20.54
N GLY A 265 -8.03 -23.42 19.48
CA GLY A 265 -8.43 -24.56 18.63
C GLY A 265 -7.24 -25.29 18.00
N ARG A 266 -6.30 -24.57 17.40
CA ARG A 266 -5.07 -25.19 16.83
C ARG A 266 -4.18 -25.80 17.90
N LEU A 267 -4.07 -25.20 19.08
CA LEU A 267 -3.26 -25.73 20.18
C LEU A 267 -3.89 -26.98 20.79
N GLU A 268 -5.22 -26.99 20.98
CA GLU A 268 -5.95 -28.17 21.44
C GLU A 268 -5.91 -29.30 20.39
N GLU A 269 -6.00 -28.96 19.11
CA GLU A 269 -5.84 -29.91 18.02
C GLU A 269 -4.41 -30.44 17.92
N ALA A 270 -3.40 -29.59 18.13
CA ALA A 270 -2.00 -30.01 18.24
C ALA A 270 -1.76 -30.90 19.46
N LYS A 271 -2.33 -30.60 20.63
CA LYS A 271 -2.26 -31.49 21.80
C LYS A 271 -2.89 -32.85 21.52
N ARG A 272 -4.06 -32.87 20.87
CA ARG A 272 -4.74 -34.11 20.49
C ARG A 272 -3.88 -34.97 19.55
N TRP A 273 -3.26 -34.36 18.55
CA TRP A 273 -2.36 -35.09 17.63
C TRP A 273 -1.06 -35.55 18.30
N LEU A 274 -0.57 -34.80 19.30
CA LEU A 274 0.57 -35.21 20.12
C LEU A 274 0.23 -36.44 20.99
N GLU A 275 -0.94 -36.47 21.62
CA GLU A 275 -1.41 -37.62 22.41
C GLU A 275 -1.60 -38.88 21.55
N ILE A 276 -2.13 -38.72 20.33
CA ILE A 276 -2.26 -39.83 19.37
C ILE A 276 -0.87 -40.33 18.95
N ALA A 277 0.07 -39.43 18.67
CA ALA A 277 1.45 -39.81 18.32
C ALA A 277 2.14 -40.56 19.48
N ASP A 278 2.00 -40.10 20.72
CA ASP A 278 2.59 -40.73 21.90
C ASP A 278 1.96 -42.10 22.22
N SER A 279 0.64 -42.23 22.00
CA SER A 279 -0.05 -43.52 22.11
C SER A 279 0.40 -44.53 21.05
N ALA A 280 0.56 -44.08 19.79
CA ALA A 280 1.06 -44.93 18.70
C ALA A 280 2.50 -45.39 18.96
N LEU A 281 3.36 -44.50 19.47
CA LEU A 281 4.73 -44.83 19.87
C LEU A 281 4.77 -45.92 20.95
N ARG A 282 3.91 -45.82 21.97
CA ARG A 282 3.84 -46.75 23.10
C ARG A 282 3.35 -48.15 22.72
N ILE A 283 2.56 -48.27 21.65
CA ILE A 283 2.04 -49.56 21.15
C ILE A 283 2.90 -50.10 20.00
N GLY A 284 3.88 -49.31 19.51
CA GLY A 284 4.78 -49.69 18.43
C GLY A 284 4.18 -49.54 17.02
N ASP A 285 3.10 -48.78 16.87
CA ASP A 285 2.50 -48.49 15.56
C ASP A 285 3.19 -47.30 14.89
N TRP A 286 4.25 -47.61 14.14
CA TRP A 286 5.02 -46.62 13.39
C TRP A 286 4.25 -45.93 12.26
N SER A 287 3.20 -46.57 11.74
CA SER A 287 2.39 -46.00 10.65
C SER A 287 1.46 -44.92 11.17
N GLU A 288 0.80 -45.18 12.30
CA GLU A 288 -0.07 -44.22 12.97
C GLU A 288 0.74 -43.04 13.53
N PHE A 289 1.92 -43.30 14.10
CA PHE A 289 2.84 -42.25 14.54
C PHE A 289 3.22 -41.31 13.38
N GLY A 290 3.66 -41.85 12.24
CA GLY A 290 4.05 -41.04 11.08
C GLY A 290 2.92 -40.13 10.57
N ARG A 291 1.69 -40.65 10.54
CA ARG A 291 0.50 -39.87 10.15
C ARG A 291 0.20 -38.77 11.18
N ALA A 292 0.11 -39.12 12.46
CA ALA A 292 -0.17 -38.16 13.53
C ALA A 292 0.89 -37.05 13.59
N TRP A 293 2.17 -37.39 13.40
CA TRP A 293 3.28 -36.45 13.37
C TRP A 293 3.25 -35.51 12.16
N SER A 294 2.90 -36.03 10.98
CA SER A 294 2.74 -35.21 9.77
C SER A 294 1.59 -34.20 9.90
N THR A 295 0.46 -34.64 10.47
CA THR A 295 -0.70 -33.79 10.73
C THR A 295 -0.38 -32.75 11.80
N LEU A 296 0.32 -33.11 12.87
CA LEU A 296 0.79 -32.19 13.90
C LEU A 296 1.68 -31.08 13.29
N ARG A 297 2.66 -31.45 12.45
CA ARG A 297 3.52 -30.46 11.76
C ARG A 297 2.70 -29.55 10.84
N SER A 298 1.69 -30.08 10.15
CA SER A 298 0.78 -29.29 9.31
C SER A 298 -0.06 -28.31 10.13
N VAL A 299 -0.63 -28.74 11.26
CA VAL A 299 -1.41 -27.89 12.18
C VAL A 299 -0.55 -26.77 12.78
N LEU A 300 0.73 -27.05 13.03
CA LEU A 300 1.71 -26.08 13.54
C LEU A 300 2.35 -25.21 12.45
N GLY A 301 2.03 -25.43 11.16
CA GLY A 301 2.58 -24.67 10.05
C GLY A 301 4.07 -24.90 9.81
N LEU A 302 4.61 -26.03 10.25
CA LEU A 302 6.01 -26.42 10.02
C LEU A 302 6.14 -27.01 8.60
N PRO A 303 7.20 -26.68 7.85
CA PRO A 303 7.43 -27.28 6.55
C PRO A 303 7.56 -28.81 6.68
N LEU A 304 6.87 -29.52 5.80
CA LEU A 304 7.04 -30.97 5.62
C LEU A 304 8.42 -31.20 5.01
N ASP A 305 9.24 -32.06 5.61
CA ASP A 305 10.53 -32.41 5.03
C ASP A 305 10.28 -33.08 3.68
N SER A 306 10.58 -32.37 2.60
CA SER A 306 10.78 -32.94 1.28
C SER A 306 12.13 -33.66 1.28
N VAL A 307 12.21 -34.77 2.01
CA VAL A 307 13.32 -35.70 1.83
C VAL A 307 13.12 -36.39 0.48
N ARG A 308 13.93 -35.93 -0.47
CA ARG A 308 14.31 -36.67 -1.67
C ARG A 308 14.76 -38.07 -1.25
N PHE A 309 14.08 -39.09 -1.74
CA PHE A 309 14.68 -40.38 -2.06
C PHE A 309 14.66 -40.54 -3.57
#